data_AF-A0A432FYL5-F1
#
_entry.id   AF-A0A432FYL5-F1
#
_cell.length_a   1.000
_cell.length_b   1.000
_cell.length_c   1.000
_cell.angle_alpha   90.00
_cell.angle_beta   90.00
_cell.angle_gamma   90.00
#
_symmetry.space_group_name_H-M   'P 1'
#
loop_
_entity.id
_entity.type
_entity.pdbx_description
1 polymer ?
#
loop_
_entity_poly.entity_id
_entity_poly.type
_entity_poly.pdbx_seq_one_letter_code
_entity_poly.pdbx_strand_id
1 'polypeptide(L)' 'METDAEKRFALLKQAEAIALRDHPVIPLYGYVSKHLVKPWVGNFTPNILDHHYTKNLYILKH' A
#
# COMPACT_ATOMS: atom_id res chain seq x y z
N MET A 1 -16.17 14.67 10.28
CA MET A 1 -15.79 13.50 9.46
C MET A 1 -16.98 12.56 9.44
N GLU A 2 -17.39 12.06 8.27
CA GLU A 2 -18.48 11.09 8.17
C GLU A 2 -18.11 9.81 8.93
N THR A 3 -18.97 9.36 9.84
CA THR A 3 -18.70 8.23 10.76
C THR A 3 -19.21 6.91 10.22
N ASP A 4 -20.18 6.95 9.29
CA ASP A 4 -20.69 5.78 8.60
C ASP A 4 -19.74 5.36 7.47
N ALA A 5 -19.36 4.08 7.47
CA ALA A 5 -18.41 3.55 6.50
C ALA A 5 -18.97 3.60 5.07
N GLU A 6 -20.22 3.21 4.85
CA GLU A 6 -20.84 3.17 3.53
C GLU A 6 -20.97 4.56 2.93
N LYS A 7 -21.42 5.54 3.73
CA LYS A 7 -21.53 6.94 3.29
C LYS A 7 -20.15 7.52 2.94
N ARG A 8 -19.13 7.21 3.72
CA ARG A 8 -17.75 7.62 3.42
C ARG A 8 -17.22 6.99 2.13
N PHE A 9 -17.51 5.71 1.88
CA PHE A 9 -17.15 5.05 0.61
C PHE A 9 -17.85 5.69 -0.59
N ALA A 10 -19.14 6.04 -0.46
CA ALA A 10 -19.88 6.71 -1.53
C ALA A 10 -19.28 8.08 -1.87
N LEU A 11 -18.90 8.87 -0.87
CA LEU A 11 -18.23 10.16 -1.06
C LEU A 11 -16.86 10.01 -1.74
N LEU A 12 -16.05 9.03 -1.32
CA LEU A 12 -14.75 8.76 -1.94
C LEU A 12 -14.90 8.36 -3.42
N LYS A 13 -15.89 7.51 -3.73
CA LYS A 13 -16.19 7.12 -5.11
C LYS A 13 -16.59 8.31 -5.98
N GLN A 14 -17.41 9.23 -5.44
CA GLN A 14 -17.79 10.44 -6.16
C GLN A 14 -16.58 11.35 -6.42
N ALA A 15 -15.71 11.51 -5.42
CA ALA A 15 -14.48 12.30 -5.56
C ALA A 15 -13.52 11.69 -6.60
N GLU A 16 -13.33 10.38 -6.59
CA GLU A 16 -12.53 9.66 -7.59
C GLU A 16 -13.08 9.84 -9.01
N ALA A 17 -14.41 9.78 -9.18
CA ALA A 17 -15.05 10.00 -10.48
C ALA A 17 -14.88 11.43 -11.01
N ILE A 18 -14.86 12.45 -10.13
CA ILE A 18 -14.55 13.83 -10.50
C ILE A 18 -13.07 13.94 -10.89
N ALA A 19 -12.17 13.40 -10.07
CA ALA A 19 -10.75 13.40 -10.34
C ALA A 19 -10.41 12.73 -11.67
N LEU A 20 -11.02 11.59 -12.02
CA LEU A 20 -10.77 10.91 -13.30
C LEU A 20 -11.33 11.69 -14.50
N ARG A 21 -12.47 12.38 -14.36
CA ARG A 21 -13.10 13.16 -15.43
C ARG A 21 -12.22 14.31 -15.90
N ASP A 22 -11.54 14.96 -14.96
CA ASP A 22 -10.73 16.15 -15.23
C ASP A 22 -9.32 15.79 -15.76
N HIS A 23 -9.03 14.50 -16.00
CA HIS A 23 -7.75 13.96 -16.51
C HIS A 23 -6.46 14.56 -15.88
N PRO A 24 -6.35 14.72 -14.54
CA PRO A 24 -5.16 15.28 -13.91
C PRO A 24 -3.98 14.28 -13.89
N VAL A 25 -4.24 12.96 -13.95
CA VAL A 25 -3.23 11.90 -13.90
C VAL A 25 -3.72 10.67 -14.69
N ILE A 26 -2.85 10.05 -15.50
CA ILE A 26 -3.14 8.80 -16.22
C ILE A 26 -2.65 7.61 -15.37
N PRO A 27 -3.54 6.75 -14.84
CA PRO A 27 -3.12 5.56 -14.11
C PRO A 27 -2.59 4.52 -15.09
N LEU A 28 -1.29 4.20 -15.00
CA LEU A 28 -0.66 3.23 -15.89
C LEU A 28 -0.71 1.80 -15.32
N TYR A 29 -0.41 1.63 -14.02
CA TYR A 29 -0.32 0.31 -13.38
C TYR A 29 -0.60 0.39 -11.88
N GLY A 30 -1.15 -0.69 -11.31
CA GLY A 30 -1.15 -0.94 -9.86
C GLY A 30 0.21 -1.49 -9.43
N TYR A 31 0.84 -0.84 -8.46
CA TYR A 31 2.15 -1.27 -7.96
C TYR A 31 2.05 -2.60 -7.21
N VAL A 32 3.07 -3.45 -7.40
CA VAL A 32 3.29 -4.67 -6.61
C VAL A 32 4.64 -4.56 -5.91
N SER A 33 4.68 -4.89 -4.62
CA SER A 33 5.93 -4.96 -3.87
C SER A 33 6.65 -6.29 -4.18
N LYS A 34 7.81 -6.22 -4.82
CA LYS A 34 8.68 -7.39 -5.08
C LYS A 34 10.04 -7.15 -4.44
N HIS A 35 10.38 -7.96 -3.43
CA HIS A 35 11.66 -7.89 -2.72
C HIS A 35 12.45 -9.18 -2.86
N LEU A 36 13.75 -9.08 -3.11
CA LEU A 36 14.69 -10.19 -3.03
C LEU A 36 15.30 -10.21 -1.63
N VAL A 37 14.84 -11.14 -0.79
CA VAL A 37 15.27 -11.27 0.60
C VAL A 37 16.10 -12.54 0.77
N LYS A 38 17.28 -12.40 1.38
CA LYS A 38 18.17 -13.54 1.68
C LYS A 38 17.50 -14.47 2.71
N PRO A 39 17.62 -15.81 2.59
CA PRO A 39 16.93 -16.76 3.49
C PRO A 39 17.27 -16.61 4.98
N TRP A 40 18.40 -15.99 5.30
CA TRP A 40 18.84 -15.75 6.68
C TRP A 40 18.34 -14.44 7.29
N VAL A 41 17.55 -13.65 6.56
CA VAL A 41 16.90 -12.45 7.11
C VAL A 41 15.57 -12.88 7.73
N GLY A 42 15.54 -12.89 9.06
CA GLY A 42 14.36 -13.21 9.83
C GLY A 42 13.41 -12.02 9.98
N ASN A 43 12.14 -12.33 10.16
CA ASN A 43 11.04 -11.38 10.41
C ASN A 43 10.79 -10.35 9.29
N PHE A 44 11.14 -10.70 8.05
CA PHE A 44 10.69 -9.96 6.88
C PHE A 44 9.27 -10.38 6.49
N THR A 45 8.28 -9.54 6.80
CA THR A 45 6.87 -9.78 6.44
C THR A 45 6.38 -8.64 5.53
N PRO A 46 5.87 -8.94 4.32
CA PRO A 46 5.32 -7.93 3.41
C PRO A 46 4.10 -7.23 4.03
N ASN A 47 3.96 -5.93 3.76
CA ASN A 47 2.79 -5.14 4.19
C ASN A 47 2.29 -4.26 3.04
N ILE A 48 1.03 -3.81 3.12
CA ILE A 48 0.34 -3.08 2.04
C ILE A 48 1.05 -1.75 1.71
N LEU A 49 1.72 -1.13 2.69
CA LEU A 49 2.49 0.11 2.51
C LEU A 49 3.97 -0.15 2.20
N ASP A 50 4.39 -1.41 2.14
CA ASP A 50 5.77 -1.81 1.93
C ASP A 50 6.80 -1.25 2.94
N HIS A 51 6.35 -0.88 4.14
CA HIS A 51 7.22 -0.31 5.17
C HIS A 51 7.91 -1.40 6.00
N HIS A 52 9.22 -1.55 5.83
CA HIS A 52 10.03 -2.53 6.56
C HIS A 52 11.05 -1.84 7.47
N TYR A 53 10.85 -1.92 8.79
CA TYR A 53 11.77 -1.31 9.75
C TYR A 53 12.90 -2.27 10.12
N THR A 54 14.15 -1.83 9.93
CA THR A 54 15.35 -2.62 10.23
C THR A 54 15.44 -3.08 11.69
N LYS A 55 14.94 -2.29 12.64
CA LYS A 55 14.86 -2.67 14.06
C LYS A 55 14.03 -3.95 14.34
N ASN A 56 13.13 -4.29 13.42
CA ASN A 56 12.29 -5.49 13.53
C ASN A 56 12.92 -6.68 12.79
N LEU A 57 13.96 -6.48 12.00
CA LEU A 57 14.65 -7.55 11.27
C LEU A 57 15.78 -8.12 12.13
N TYR A 58 16.09 -9.39 11.94
CA TYR A 58 17.26 -10.02 12.54
C TYR A 58 17.92 -10.97 11.57
N ILE A 59 19.18 -11.32 11.84
CA ILE A 59 19.98 -12.22 11.01
C ILE A 59 20.07 -13.58 11.71
N LEU A 60 19.56 -14.61 11.05
CA LEU A 60 19.77 -16.00 11.43
C LEU A 60 21.23 -16.39 11.21
N LYS A 61 21.75 -17.27 12.07
CA LYS A 61 23.09 -17.83 11.87
C LYS A 61 23.12 -18.59 10.54
N HIS A 62 24.06 -18.23 9.67
CA HIS A 62 24.24 -18.77 8.33
C HIS A 62 25.69 -19.19 8.09
#